data_AF-A0A654G733-F1
#
_entry.id   AF-A0A654G733-F1
#
_cell.length_a   1.000
_cell.length_b   1.000
_cell.length_c   1.000
_cell.angle_alpha   90.00
_cell.angle_beta   90.00
_cell.angle_gamma   90.00
#
_symmetry.space_group_name_H-M   'P 1'
#
loop_
_entity.id
_entity.type
_entity.pdbx_description
1 polymer ?
#
loop_
_entity_poly.entity_id
_entity_poly.type
_entity_poly.pdbx_seq_one_letter_code
_entity_poly.pdbx_strand_id
1 'polypeptide(L)'
;MIIKLGAKGIKLDERRLWDDGSDHDDVTKIYVKGGPQGIGSFYFNYVKSGIPKDGSIHGFFNYGFTQTFEINHLQDEHLESVDAYYNKKSYGLQAIQFKTNFRTSELMGYSYECTMYTLAVKGKKIIGFHGSDNVHIYSLGAYFTSITPTRLEVKGGMGGKKWEDGFDHDNVSKIQVLGGVEGILYIKVDYVKSGKLETGLVHGDSGGDGFLQKMDINQSKNEYLVYVEGYYDDASKVIQGLHFKTNLNNAVMMGYKKGRKFLLASNGSKIIGFHGYAGKSLNSLGAYFSRATPNKLECQGDCRGMSWDDGCNYDGVRKVFVDGIGNEIYTVRFEYDNGGKVEKTPYRRDVKNEKEFVLDYPNEFITSVEGTLAAPKSVNITWITSLTFKTSKKRSSPTFGSASSRKFVLEKNGSALVGFHGYNSVGNTLNSLGAYYRPIPPTPDVEKLKAHGGDGGASWDDGGTFNSVRKIYIGLNENVVGFVKFMYYKSTRVVIGDDHGNKITISEDQEFELDPLERITSVEGTYDDKIGGITMLRFKTNKKDSPYFGFGTLPSFVLHKDNHQIVGFHGKSSNMLHQLGVHVLPNGFKFVS
;
A
#
# COMPACT_ATOMS: atom_id res chain seq x y z
N MET A 1 -3.17 -24.30 7.18
CA MET A 1 -2.36 -25.44 7.66
C MET A 1 -0.97 -24.93 8.03
N ILE A 2 -0.58 -25.16 9.28
CA ILE A 2 0.73 -24.78 9.85
C ILE A 2 1.76 -25.85 9.49
N ILE A 3 2.98 -25.43 9.15
CA ILE A 3 4.12 -26.32 8.88
C ILE A 3 5.23 -26.02 9.90
N LYS A 4 5.76 -27.05 10.56
CA LYS A 4 6.95 -26.95 11.43
C LYS A 4 8.17 -27.45 10.67
N LEU A 5 9.16 -26.60 10.44
CA LEU A 5 10.48 -27.05 9.99
C LEU A 5 11.36 -27.32 11.21
N GLY A 6 11.96 -28.51 11.26
CA GLY A 6 12.84 -28.94 12.35
C GLY A 6 14.04 -28.01 12.55
N ALA A 7 14.48 -27.86 13.79
CA ALA A 7 15.60 -26.99 14.12
C ALA A 7 16.93 -27.55 13.57
N LYS A 8 17.75 -26.68 12.98
CA LYS A 8 19.08 -27.01 12.43
C LYS A 8 20.13 -26.10 13.07
N GLY A 9 21.39 -26.50 13.03
CA GLY A 9 22.49 -25.73 13.61
C GLY A 9 23.66 -26.61 13.99
N ILE A 10 24.39 -26.22 15.04
CA ILE A 10 25.58 -26.94 15.51
C ILE A 10 25.20 -28.28 16.13
N LYS A 11 24.18 -28.28 16.97
CA LYS A 11 23.59 -29.45 17.61
C LYS A 11 22.14 -29.15 17.99
N LEU A 12 21.36 -30.21 18.18
CA LEU A 12 20.04 -30.16 18.81
C LEU A 12 20.17 -30.76 20.20
N ASP A 13 20.10 -29.93 21.25
CA ASP A 13 20.22 -30.38 22.64
C ASP A 13 18.84 -30.62 23.23
N GLU A 14 18.42 -31.88 23.31
CA GLU A 14 17.06 -32.27 23.75
C GLU A 14 16.74 -31.83 25.19
N ARG A 15 17.76 -31.55 26.01
CA ARG A 15 17.58 -31.10 27.41
C ARG A 15 17.36 -29.60 27.53
N ARG A 16 17.56 -28.84 26.45
CA ARG A 16 17.46 -27.37 26.41
C ARG A 16 16.72 -26.89 25.19
N LEU A 17 15.61 -27.57 24.88
CA LEU A 17 14.70 -27.15 23.83
C LEU A 17 13.88 -25.96 24.30
N TRP A 18 13.63 -25.05 23.39
CA TRP A 18 12.69 -23.96 23.55
C TRP A 18 11.76 -23.91 22.33
N ASP A 19 10.53 -23.48 22.55
CA ASP A 19 9.49 -23.43 21.52
C ASP A 19 8.52 -22.30 21.88
N ASP A 20 8.51 -21.24 21.06
CA ASP A 20 7.60 -20.11 21.28
C ASP A 20 6.15 -20.44 20.87
N GLY A 21 5.93 -21.59 20.23
CA GLY A 21 4.62 -22.01 19.75
C GLY A 21 4.32 -21.59 18.32
N SER A 22 3.18 -22.08 17.82
CA SER A 22 2.70 -21.86 16.46
C SER A 22 1.34 -21.17 16.41
N ASP A 23 0.88 -20.63 17.53
CA ASP A 23 -0.43 -20.02 17.72
C ASP A 23 -0.41 -18.50 17.55
N HIS A 24 0.69 -17.97 17.02
CA HIS A 24 0.85 -16.57 16.65
C HIS A 24 0.39 -16.33 15.20
N ASP A 25 -0.04 -15.10 14.93
CA ASP A 25 -0.44 -14.65 13.59
C ASP A 25 0.78 -14.23 12.74
N ASP A 26 1.81 -13.65 13.39
CA ASP A 26 3.02 -13.12 12.73
C ASP A 26 4.15 -12.83 13.73
N VAL A 27 5.35 -12.53 13.22
CA VAL A 27 6.51 -12.01 13.96
C VAL A 27 6.57 -10.49 13.77
N THR A 28 6.70 -9.71 14.85
CA THR A 28 6.71 -8.23 14.79
C THR A 28 8.10 -7.64 14.87
N LYS A 29 8.93 -8.15 15.77
CA LYS A 29 10.26 -7.57 16.03
C LYS A 29 11.20 -8.63 16.55
N ILE A 30 12.41 -8.60 16.01
CA ILE A 30 13.44 -9.57 16.31
C ILE A 30 14.62 -8.84 16.92
N TYR A 31 15.12 -9.35 18.02
CA TYR A 31 16.31 -8.85 18.69
C TYR A 31 17.35 -9.97 18.67
N VAL A 32 18.51 -9.65 18.13
CA VAL A 32 19.66 -10.56 18.06
C VAL A 32 20.78 -9.97 18.87
N LYS A 33 21.22 -10.71 19.90
CA LYS A 33 22.43 -10.37 20.65
C LYS A 33 23.56 -11.31 20.29
N GLY A 34 24.71 -10.75 19.97
CA GLY A 34 25.89 -11.51 19.61
C GLY A 34 27.18 -10.84 20.04
N GLY A 35 28.28 -11.57 19.96
CA GLY A 35 29.61 -11.07 20.23
C GLY A 35 30.69 -12.00 19.66
N PRO A 36 31.93 -11.96 20.20
CA PRO A 36 33.06 -12.68 19.60
C PRO A 36 32.89 -14.20 19.47
N GLN A 37 31.98 -14.80 20.25
CA GLN A 37 31.72 -16.25 20.26
C GLN A 37 30.52 -16.67 19.39
N GLY A 38 29.83 -15.69 18.77
CA GLY A 38 28.63 -15.91 17.95
C GLY A 38 27.38 -15.25 18.54
N ILE A 39 26.22 -15.76 18.13
CA ILE A 39 24.89 -15.34 18.59
C ILE A 39 24.60 -15.95 19.96
N GLY A 40 24.49 -15.07 20.96
CA GLY A 40 24.28 -15.42 22.34
C GLY A 40 22.80 -15.57 22.70
N SER A 41 21.95 -14.69 22.19
CA SER A 41 20.51 -14.77 22.47
C SER A 41 19.62 -14.23 21.37
N PHE A 42 18.40 -14.76 21.34
CA PHE A 42 17.28 -14.25 20.58
C PHE A 42 16.17 -13.77 21.48
N TYR A 43 15.44 -12.77 21.01
CA TYR A 43 14.16 -12.36 21.57
C TYR A 43 13.25 -11.97 20.41
N PHE A 44 12.10 -12.63 20.32
CA PHE A 44 11.15 -12.46 19.23
C PHE A 44 9.83 -11.94 19.80
N ASN A 45 9.34 -10.84 19.26
CA ASN A 45 7.98 -10.38 19.52
C ASN A 45 7.06 -10.85 18.40
N TYR A 46 5.81 -11.08 18.75
CA TYR A 46 4.80 -11.69 17.90
C TYR A 46 3.52 -10.85 17.85
N VAL A 47 2.65 -11.17 16.90
CA VAL A 47 1.22 -10.83 16.94
C VAL A 47 0.45 -12.08 17.32
N LYS A 48 -0.48 -11.99 18.26
CA LYS A 48 -1.40 -13.09 18.60
C LYS A 48 -2.82 -12.57 18.70
N SER A 49 -3.71 -13.14 17.89
CA SER A 49 -5.09 -12.68 17.73
C SER A 49 -5.20 -11.17 17.42
N GLY A 50 -4.30 -10.66 16.57
CA GLY A 50 -4.20 -9.24 16.20
C GLY A 50 -3.57 -8.32 17.26
N ILE A 51 -3.13 -8.86 18.40
CA ILE A 51 -2.57 -8.06 19.52
C ILE A 51 -1.06 -8.30 19.62
N PRO A 52 -0.23 -7.24 19.80
CA PRO A 52 1.20 -7.41 20.06
C PRO A 52 1.45 -8.25 21.31
N LYS A 53 2.36 -9.22 21.20
CA LYS A 53 2.76 -10.12 22.28
C LYS A 53 4.28 -10.18 22.35
N ASP A 54 4.83 -9.84 23.50
CA ASP A 54 6.24 -10.05 23.80
C ASP A 54 6.53 -11.57 23.91
N GLY A 55 7.62 -12.02 23.29
CA GLY A 55 8.03 -13.43 23.38
C GLY A 55 8.91 -13.71 24.58
N SER A 56 9.67 -14.81 24.50
CA SER A 56 10.67 -15.17 25.52
C SER A 56 12.08 -14.89 25.01
N ILE A 57 12.99 -14.59 25.94
CA ILE A 57 14.42 -14.50 25.62
C ILE A 57 14.98 -15.92 25.65
N HIS A 58 15.61 -16.33 24.55
CA HIS A 58 16.30 -17.62 24.41
C HIS A 58 17.80 -17.39 24.36
N GLY A 59 18.57 -18.24 25.03
CA GLY A 59 19.99 -18.07 25.27
C GLY A 59 20.32 -17.04 26.36
N PHE A 60 21.61 -16.82 26.62
CA PHE A 60 22.08 -15.97 27.70
C PHE A 60 23.28 -15.15 27.26
N PHE A 61 23.22 -13.82 27.39
CA PHE A 61 24.33 -12.99 26.92
C PHE A 61 24.51 -11.68 27.69
N ASN A 62 25.71 -11.50 28.24
CA ASN A 62 26.04 -10.36 29.11
C ASN A 62 26.90 -9.28 28.44
N TYR A 63 27.51 -9.52 27.26
CA TYR A 63 28.44 -8.55 26.63
C TYR A 63 28.52 -8.69 25.10
N GLY A 64 28.19 -7.64 24.34
CA GLY A 64 28.40 -7.58 22.90
C GLY A 64 27.44 -6.62 22.19
N PHE A 65 27.10 -6.90 20.92
CA PHE A 65 26.17 -6.08 20.14
C PHE A 65 24.73 -6.53 20.33
N THR A 66 23.79 -5.60 20.15
CA THR A 66 22.37 -5.88 19.96
C THR A 66 21.95 -5.29 18.63
N GLN A 67 21.40 -6.12 17.75
CA GLN A 67 20.79 -5.68 16.51
C GLN A 67 19.30 -6.01 16.53
N THR A 68 18.50 -5.17 15.88
CA THR A 68 17.05 -5.35 15.84
C THR A 68 16.54 -5.34 14.41
N PHE A 69 15.50 -6.12 14.16
CA PHE A 69 14.83 -6.20 12.88
C PHE A 69 13.32 -6.16 13.10
N GLU A 70 12.69 -5.06 12.71
CA GLU A 70 11.26 -4.81 12.88
C GLU A 70 10.50 -5.08 11.58
N ILE A 71 9.35 -5.72 11.68
CA ILE A 71 8.50 -6.14 10.56
C ILE A 71 7.30 -5.18 10.50
N ASN A 72 7.11 -4.50 9.37
CA ASN A 72 6.04 -3.52 9.22
C ASN A 72 4.72 -4.15 8.73
N HIS A 73 3.89 -4.58 9.68
CA HIS A 73 2.57 -5.13 9.37
C HIS A 73 1.59 -4.12 8.73
N LEU A 74 1.84 -2.80 8.81
CA LEU A 74 0.99 -1.81 8.12
C LEU A 74 1.05 -1.92 6.59
N GLN A 75 2.08 -2.59 6.07
CA GLN A 75 2.27 -2.82 4.64
C GLN A 75 2.14 -4.29 4.25
N ASP A 76 1.58 -5.14 5.13
CA ASP A 76 1.59 -6.59 4.97
C ASP A 76 3.04 -7.17 4.88
N GLU A 77 4.02 -6.53 5.53
CA GLU A 77 5.36 -7.14 5.69
C GLU A 77 5.25 -8.34 6.61
N HIS A 78 5.89 -9.42 6.21
CA HIS A 78 5.97 -10.64 7.00
C HIS A 78 7.28 -11.36 6.72
N LEU A 79 7.76 -12.10 7.71
CA LEU A 79 9.00 -12.85 7.58
C LEU A 79 8.77 -14.10 6.72
N GLU A 80 9.52 -14.26 5.63
CA GLU A 80 9.37 -15.40 4.72
C GLU A 80 10.46 -16.45 4.95
N SER A 81 11.68 -15.99 5.29
CA SER A 81 12.79 -16.90 5.52
C SER A 81 13.86 -16.35 6.44
N VAL A 82 14.68 -17.28 6.94
CA VAL A 82 15.85 -16.99 7.77
C VAL A 82 17.03 -17.79 7.25
N ASP A 83 18.12 -17.11 6.93
CA ASP A 83 19.42 -17.73 6.69
C ASP A 83 20.21 -17.71 8.00
N ALA A 84 20.61 -18.88 8.47
CA ALA A 84 21.40 -19.04 9.68
C ALA A 84 22.74 -19.71 9.35
N TYR A 85 23.79 -19.18 9.97
CA TYR A 85 25.18 -19.55 9.72
C TYR A 85 25.77 -20.15 10.98
N TYR A 86 26.45 -21.28 10.85
CA TYR A 86 27.08 -21.96 11.98
C TYR A 86 28.43 -22.56 11.58
N ASN A 87 29.33 -22.71 12.55
CA ASN A 87 30.57 -23.45 12.40
C ASN A 87 30.55 -24.61 13.40
N LYS A 88 30.90 -25.83 12.98
CA LYS A 88 30.92 -26.99 13.90
C LYS A 88 31.92 -26.84 15.07
N LYS A 89 32.90 -25.95 14.92
CA LYS A 89 33.91 -25.64 15.95
C LYS A 89 33.50 -24.49 16.88
N SER A 90 32.38 -23.81 16.63
CA SER A 90 31.94 -22.65 17.43
C SER A 90 30.99 -23.04 18.57
N TYR A 91 30.75 -22.10 19.47
CA TYR A 91 29.89 -22.30 20.64
C TYR A 91 28.39 -22.18 20.34
N GLY A 92 28.01 -21.51 19.26
CA GLY A 92 26.63 -21.31 18.82
C GLY A 92 26.57 -20.85 17.37
N LEU A 93 25.37 -20.59 16.86
CA LEU A 93 25.17 -19.91 15.58
C LEU A 93 26.05 -18.67 15.52
N GLN A 94 26.64 -18.39 14.36
CA GLN A 94 27.65 -17.33 14.19
C GLN A 94 27.08 -16.09 13.53
N ALA A 95 26.15 -16.26 12.60
CA ALA A 95 25.41 -15.16 12.00
C ALA A 95 23.98 -15.57 11.65
N ILE A 96 23.14 -14.58 11.44
CA ILE A 96 21.77 -14.74 10.99
C ILE A 96 21.37 -13.59 10.08
N GLN A 97 20.52 -13.88 9.10
CA GLN A 97 19.95 -12.90 8.20
C GLN A 97 18.46 -13.21 8.00
N PHE A 98 17.62 -12.21 8.20
CA PHE A 98 16.17 -12.32 8.08
C PHE A 98 15.72 -11.80 6.73
N LYS A 99 14.79 -12.51 6.08
CA LYS A 99 14.23 -12.12 4.79
C LYS A 99 12.72 -12.05 4.89
N THR A 100 12.18 -10.88 4.63
CA THR A 100 10.75 -10.66 4.49
C THR A 100 10.37 -10.74 3.01
N ASN A 101 9.07 -10.67 2.73
CA ASN A 101 8.53 -10.48 1.38
C ASN A 101 9.03 -9.18 0.68
N PHE A 102 9.82 -8.37 1.38
CA PHE A 102 10.19 -7.02 0.98
C PHE A 102 11.68 -6.73 1.00
N ARG A 103 12.39 -7.22 2.02
CA ARG A 103 13.78 -6.88 2.24
C ARG A 103 14.53 -7.99 2.94
N THR A 104 15.84 -7.90 2.85
CA THR A 104 16.75 -8.73 3.62
C THR A 104 17.38 -7.82 4.69
N SER A 105 17.47 -8.31 5.93
CA SER A 105 18.21 -7.62 6.98
C SER A 105 19.69 -7.53 6.64
N GLU A 106 20.42 -6.67 7.34
CA GLU A 106 21.87 -6.82 7.41
C GLU A 106 22.23 -8.20 7.97
N LEU A 107 23.41 -8.70 7.63
CA LEU A 107 23.93 -9.92 8.23
C LEU A 107 24.32 -9.62 9.68
N MET A 108 23.62 -10.25 10.63
CA MET A 108 23.86 -10.04 12.05
C MET A 108 24.84 -11.10 12.55
N GLY A 109 26.09 -10.72 12.82
CA GLY A 109 27.16 -11.63 13.28
C GLY A 109 28.27 -11.83 12.24
N TYR A 110 28.94 -12.98 12.29
CA TYR A 110 30.11 -13.29 11.45
C TYR A 110 29.90 -14.59 10.67
N SER A 111 30.11 -14.56 9.35
CA SER A 111 29.90 -15.72 8.46
C SER A 111 31.19 -16.42 8.00
N TYR A 112 32.34 -16.04 8.54
CA TYR A 112 33.63 -16.63 8.19
C TYR A 112 33.67 -18.13 8.51
N GLU A 113 34.04 -18.96 7.52
CA GLU A 113 34.08 -20.43 7.62
C GLU A 113 32.78 -21.09 8.13
N CYS A 114 31.63 -20.46 7.91
CA CYS A 114 30.34 -20.99 8.33
C CYS A 114 29.67 -21.83 7.26
N THR A 115 28.93 -22.85 7.70
CA THR A 115 27.89 -23.52 6.91
C THR A 115 26.58 -22.76 7.08
N MET A 116 25.88 -22.49 5.97
CA MET A 116 24.57 -21.84 5.96
C MET A 116 23.45 -22.86 5.79
N TYR A 117 22.32 -22.64 6.48
CA TYR A 117 21.05 -23.26 6.13
C TYR A 117 19.94 -22.21 6.12
N THR A 118 18.92 -22.45 5.31
CA THR A 118 17.75 -21.58 5.19
C THR A 118 16.52 -22.26 5.78
N LEU A 119 15.77 -21.53 6.60
CA LEU A 119 14.40 -21.86 6.99
C LEU A 119 13.46 -21.09 6.07
N ALA A 120 12.84 -21.77 5.11
CA ALA A 120 11.88 -21.17 4.18
C ALA A 120 10.85 -22.21 3.74
N VAL A 121 9.60 -21.80 3.60
CA VAL A 121 8.58 -22.58 2.90
C VAL A 121 7.91 -21.67 1.88
N LYS A 122 7.96 -22.06 0.59
CA LYS A 122 7.43 -21.25 -0.51
C LYS A 122 5.95 -20.92 -0.29
N GLY A 123 5.57 -19.66 -0.47
CA GLY A 123 4.20 -19.17 -0.31
C GLY A 123 3.70 -19.11 1.14
N LYS A 124 4.61 -19.17 2.13
CA LYS A 124 4.27 -19.12 3.55
C LYS A 124 5.15 -18.12 4.28
N LYS A 125 4.58 -17.57 5.36
CA LYS A 125 5.27 -16.70 6.31
C LYS A 125 5.61 -17.44 7.60
N ILE A 126 6.68 -17.03 8.25
CA ILE A 126 7.10 -17.49 9.58
C ILE A 126 6.23 -16.82 10.64
N ILE A 127 5.73 -17.61 11.58
CA ILE A 127 4.89 -17.15 12.70
C ILE A 127 5.45 -17.51 14.08
N GLY A 128 6.50 -18.31 14.14
CA GLY A 128 7.04 -18.77 15.41
C GLY A 128 8.40 -19.43 15.22
N PHE A 129 9.16 -19.47 16.30
CA PHE A 129 10.47 -20.09 16.34
C PHE A 129 10.55 -21.17 17.42
N HIS A 130 11.41 -22.14 17.19
CA HIS A 130 11.80 -23.14 18.18
C HIS A 130 13.27 -23.50 17.98
N GLY A 131 13.91 -24.10 18.97
CA GLY A 131 15.33 -24.39 18.88
C GLY A 131 15.90 -25.02 20.12
N SER A 132 17.22 -24.91 20.26
CA SER A 132 17.92 -25.31 21.46
C SER A 132 19.02 -24.31 21.79
N ASP A 133 19.25 -24.09 23.08
CA ASP A 133 20.20 -23.10 23.57
C ASP A 133 20.95 -23.57 24.84
N ASN A 134 21.82 -22.70 25.33
CA ASN A 134 22.41 -22.73 26.66
C ASN A 134 22.93 -21.31 26.95
N VAL A 135 24.26 -21.12 26.92
CA VAL A 135 24.90 -19.81 26.91
C VAL A 135 24.83 -19.18 25.50
N HIS A 136 24.68 -20.01 24.46
CA HIS A 136 24.56 -19.56 23.08
C HIS A 136 23.40 -20.28 22.40
N ILE A 137 22.95 -19.77 21.26
CA ILE A 137 21.94 -20.46 20.45
C ILE A 137 22.62 -21.57 19.65
N TYR A 138 22.20 -22.82 19.85
CA TYR A 138 22.76 -23.97 19.12
C TYR A 138 22.06 -24.24 17.80
N SER A 139 20.74 -24.13 17.79
CA SER A 139 19.89 -24.45 16.64
C SER A 139 18.66 -23.57 16.56
N LEU A 140 18.16 -23.38 15.34
CA LEU A 140 16.94 -22.64 15.07
C LEU A 140 16.06 -23.41 14.07
N GLY A 141 14.78 -23.45 14.36
CA GLY A 141 13.68 -23.94 13.53
C GLY A 141 12.53 -22.94 13.55
N ALA A 142 11.55 -23.13 12.66
CA ALA A 142 10.46 -22.17 12.50
C ALA A 142 9.12 -22.83 12.16
N TYR A 143 8.04 -22.14 12.52
CA TYR A 143 6.66 -22.44 12.14
C TYR A 143 6.21 -21.52 11.01
N PHE A 144 5.48 -22.08 10.06
CA PHE A 144 5.03 -21.40 8.86
C PHE A 144 3.52 -21.50 8.69
N THR A 145 2.87 -20.42 8.25
CA THR A 145 1.46 -20.41 7.85
C THR A 145 1.27 -19.74 6.49
N SER A 146 0.10 -19.92 5.88
CA SER A 146 -0.23 -19.28 4.61
C SER A 146 -0.39 -17.76 4.77
N ILE A 147 0.03 -17.00 3.77
CA ILE A 147 -0.16 -15.54 3.72
C ILE A 147 -1.62 -15.27 3.33
N THR A 148 -2.33 -14.45 4.10
CA THR A 148 -3.69 -14.01 3.76
C THR A 148 -3.60 -12.75 2.89
N PRO A 149 -4.06 -12.78 1.64
CA PRO A 149 -3.98 -11.64 0.75
C PRO A 149 -5.11 -10.63 1.00
N THR A 150 -4.92 -9.41 0.52
CA THR A 150 -5.99 -8.41 0.48
C THR A 150 -7.08 -8.89 -0.47
N ARG A 151 -8.32 -9.01 0.02
CA ARG A 151 -9.49 -9.40 -0.79
C ARG A 151 -10.37 -8.19 -1.04
N LEU A 152 -10.68 -7.89 -2.29
CA LEU A 152 -11.69 -6.91 -2.66
C LEU A 152 -12.98 -7.65 -3.04
N GLU A 153 -14.07 -7.29 -2.37
CA GLU A 153 -15.38 -7.91 -2.59
C GLU A 153 -15.91 -7.68 -4.00
N VAL A 154 -16.78 -8.60 -4.44
CA VAL A 154 -17.30 -8.64 -5.80
C VAL A 154 -17.95 -7.31 -6.22
N LYS A 155 -17.72 -6.91 -7.47
CA LYS A 155 -18.41 -5.81 -8.12
C LYS A 155 -19.30 -6.36 -9.22
N GLY A 156 -20.57 -5.91 -9.26
CA GLY A 156 -21.61 -6.42 -10.15
C GLY A 156 -22.76 -7.04 -9.37
N GLY A 157 -23.47 -7.99 -9.99
CA GLY A 157 -24.62 -8.69 -9.41
C GLY A 157 -24.25 -10.04 -8.78
N MET A 158 -25.05 -10.49 -7.81
CA MET A 158 -24.93 -11.82 -7.19
C MET A 158 -25.71 -12.92 -7.93
N GLY A 159 -25.98 -12.72 -9.22
CA GLY A 159 -26.71 -13.70 -10.05
C GLY A 159 -25.86 -14.93 -10.38
N GLY A 160 -26.48 -16.10 -10.49
CA GLY A 160 -25.77 -17.35 -10.80
C GLY A 160 -25.13 -18.01 -9.58
N LYS A 161 -24.11 -18.85 -9.81
CA LYS A 161 -23.37 -19.57 -8.77
C LYS A 161 -22.15 -18.75 -8.35
N LYS A 162 -21.90 -18.70 -7.03
CA LYS A 162 -20.64 -18.18 -6.50
C LYS A 162 -19.49 -19.06 -6.96
N TRP A 163 -18.37 -18.44 -7.35
CA TRP A 163 -17.14 -19.10 -7.74
C TRP A 163 -15.93 -18.39 -7.13
N GLU A 164 -14.83 -19.13 -7.02
CA GLU A 164 -13.62 -18.75 -6.29
C GLU A 164 -12.44 -19.53 -6.87
N ASP A 165 -11.47 -18.84 -7.46
CA ASP A 165 -10.24 -19.47 -7.97
C ASP A 165 -9.20 -19.70 -6.87
N GLY A 166 -9.37 -19.06 -5.71
CA GLY A 166 -8.41 -19.08 -4.63
C GLY A 166 -7.37 -17.98 -4.74
N PHE A 167 -6.52 -17.94 -3.73
CA PHE A 167 -5.67 -16.77 -3.44
C PHE A 167 -4.22 -17.15 -3.13
N ASP A 168 -3.85 -18.41 -3.30
CA ASP A 168 -2.51 -18.93 -3.04
C ASP A 168 -1.63 -19.01 -4.29
N HIS A 169 -1.99 -18.24 -5.33
CA HIS A 169 -1.22 -18.10 -6.56
C HIS A 169 -0.15 -17.02 -6.43
N ASP A 170 0.97 -17.21 -7.12
CA ASP A 170 2.06 -16.24 -7.24
C ASP A 170 1.71 -15.09 -8.21
N ASN A 171 0.99 -15.38 -9.30
CA ASN A 171 0.65 -14.41 -10.35
C ASN A 171 -0.48 -14.93 -11.28
N VAL A 172 -1.07 -14.04 -12.07
CA VAL A 172 -1.88 -14.42 -13.24
C VAL A 172 -0.96 -14.69 -14.43
N SER A 173 -1.23 -15.74 -15.21
CA SER A 173 -0.45 -16.11 -16.40
C SER A 173 -1.20 -15.86 -17.72
N LYS A 174 -2.50 -16.13 -17.75
CA LYS A 174 -3.33 -15.94 -18.94
C LYS A 174 -4.77 -15.62 -18.55
N ILE A 175 -5.42 -14.78 -19.33
CA ILE A 175 -6.83 -14.44 -19.18
C ILE A 175 -7.53 -14.72 -20.50
N GLN A 176 -8.68 -15.37 -20.42
CA GLN A 176 -9.58 -15.63 -21.54
C GLN A 176 -10.97 -15.14 -21.18
N VAL A 177 -11.57 -14.36 -22.07
CA VAL A 177 -12.92 -13.81 -21.90
C VAL A 177 -13.70 -14.08 -23.17
N LEU A 178 -14.88 -14.68 -23.04
CA LEU A 178 -15.83 -14.82 -24.13
C LEU A 178 -16.90 -13.73 -23.99
N GLY A 179 -16.92 -12.78 -24.92
CA GLY A 179 -18.00 -11.80 -25.03
C GLY A 179 -19.14 -12.34 -25.90
N GLY A 180 -20.36 -12.00 -25.57
CA GLY A 180 -21.57 -12.27 -26.36
C GLY A 180 -22.43 -11.01 -26.47
N VAL A 181 -23.58 -11.11 -27.15
CA VAL A 181 -24.47 -9.96 -27.42
C VAL A 181 -24.97 -9.29 -26.13
N GLU A 182 -25.22 -10.08 -25.08
CA GLU A 182 -25.75 -9.62 -23.79
C GLU A 182 -24.66 -9.24 -22.76
N GLY A 183 -23.38 -9.32 -23.14
CA GLY A 183 -22.23 -9.04 -22.27
C GLY A 183 -21.24 -10.19 -22.19
N ILE A 184 -20.47 -10.26 -21.11
CA ILE A 184 -19.45 -11.30 -20.91
C ILE A 184 -20.13 -12.62 -20.54
N LEU A 185 -19.93 -13.64 -21.37
CA LEU A 185 -20.46 -14.99 -21.16
C LEU A 185 -19.63 -15.76 -20.15
N TYR A 186 -18.30 -15.77 -20.31
CA TYR A 186 -17.40 -16.38 -19.33
C TYR A 186 -16.06 -15.65 -19.20
N ILE A 187 -15.43 -15.88 -18.04
CA ILE A 187 -14.01 -15.63 -17.82
C ILE A 187 -13.30 -16.94 -17.41
N LYS A 188 -12.08 -17.13 -17.89
CA LYS A 188 -11.16 -18.17 -17.45
C LYS A 188 -9.79 -17.54 -17.24
N VAL A 189 -9.17 -17.86 -16.11
CA VAL A 189 -7.87 -17.31 -15.74
C VAL A 189 -6.92 -18.45 -15.42
N ASP A 190 -5.78 -18.49 -16.09
CA ASP A 190 -4.70 -19.41 -15.74
C ASP A 190 -3.71 -18.67 -14.82
N TYR A 191 -3.13 -19.40 -13.87
CA TYR A 191 -2.31 -18.85 -12.80
C TYR A 191 -0.89 -19.40 -12.81
N VAL A 192 -0.01 -18.75 -12.07
CA VAL A 192 1.27 -19.30 -11.64
C VAL A 192 1.14 -19.63 -10.16
N LYS A 193 1.38 -20.88 -9.78
CA LYS A 193 1.39 -21.32 -8.39
C LYS A 193 2.68 -22.03 -8.07
N SER A 194 3.39 -21.56 -7.05
CA SER A 194 4.71 -22.09 -6.71
C SER A 194 5.66 -22.16 -7.92
N GLY A 195 5.59 -21.18 -8.83
CA GLY A 195 6.39 -21.10 -10.06
C GLY A 195 5.96 -22.05 -11.19
N LYS A 196 4.85 -22.79 -11.05
CA LYS A 196 4.30 -23.67 -12.09
C LYS A 196 3.02 -23.06 -12.67
N LEU A 197 2.78 -23.30 -13.96
CA LEU A 197 1.54 -22.89 -14.60
C LEU A 197 0.38 -23.81 -14.17
N GLU A 198 -0.73 -23.21 -13.79
CA GLU A 198 -1.97 -23.90 -13.44
C GLU A 198 -3.11 -23.37 -14.30
N THR A 199 -3.89 -24.29 -14.89
CA THR A 199 -5.06 -23.94 -15.70
C THR A 199 -6.25 -23.72 -14.79
N GLY A 200 -6.88 -22.55 -14.88
CA GLY A 200 -8.08 -22.27 -14.10
C GLY A 200 -9.36 -22.82 -14.72
N LEU A 201 -10.46 -22.65 -14.00
CA LEU A 201 -11.78 -23.07 -14.45
C LEU A 201 -12.46 -21.99 -15.29
N VAL A 202 -13.45 -22.41 -16.08
CA VAL A 202 -14.34 -21.48 -16.78
C VAL A 202 -15.45 -21.07 -15.82
N HIS A 203 -15.65 -19.76 -15.66
CA HIS A 203 -16.74 -19.19 -14.88
C HIS A 203 -17.73 -18.46 -15.79
N GLY A 204 -18.87 -19.09 -16.03
CA GLY A 204 -19.89 -18.65 -16.98
C GLY A 204 -20.24 -19.75 -17.99
N ASP A 205 -20.73 -19.36 -19.16
CA ASP A 205 -21.14 -20.29 -20.21
C ASP A 205 -20.10 -20.38 -21.34
N SER A 206 -19.47 -21.55 -21.49
CA SER A 206 -18.53 -21.86 -22.59
C SER A 206 -19.20 -22.36 -23.87
N GLY A 207 -20.51 -22.63 -23.85
CA GLY A 207 -21.25 -23.19 -24.99
C GLY A 207 -21.96 -22.15 -25.86
N GLY A 208 -21.93 -20.87 -25.48
CA GLY A 208 -22.60 -19.80 -26.22
C GLY A 208 -21.82 -19.28 -27.43
N ASP A 209 -22.54 -18.81 -28.46
CA ASP A 209 -21.95 -18.09 -29.59
C ASP A 209 -21.43 -16.72 -29.11
N GLY A 210 -20.12 -16.53 -29.23
CA GLY A 210 -19.45 -15.33 -28.75
C GLY A 210 -18.08 -15.11 -29.39
N PHE A 211 -17.43 -14.00 -29.04
CA PHE A 211 -16.11 -13.61 -29.51
C PHE A 211 -15.07 -13.78 -28.40
N LEU A 212 -14.16 -14.72 -28.60
CA LEU A 212 -13.11 -15.07 -27.64
C LEU A 212 -11.95 -14.07 -27.71
N GLN A 213 -11.61 -13.47 -26.58
CA GLN A 213 -10.46 -12.60 -26.41
C GLN A 213 -9.51 -13.20 -25.38
N LYS A 214 -8.21 -12.98 -25.58
CA LYS A 214 -7.15 -13.56 -24.76
C LYS A 214 -6.08 -12.52 -24.43
N MET A 215 -5.45 -12.70 -23.28
CA MET A 215 -4.29 -11.92 -22.85
C MET A 215 -3.32 -12.83 -22.13
N ASP A 216 -2.06 -12.81 -22.53
CA ASP A 216 -0.96 -13.49 -21.85
C ASP A 216 -0.18 -12.50 -20.99
N ILE A 217 0.25 -12.94 -19.81
CA ILE A 217 1.06 -12.17 -18.85
C ILE A 217 2.49 -12.72 -18.89
N ASN A 218 3.45 -11.87 -19.25
CA ASN A 218 4.84 -12.29 -19.46
C ASN A 218 5.61 -12.47 -18.14
N GLN A 219 5.67 -13.72 -17.68
CA GLN A 219 6.39 -14.09 -16.45
C GLN A 219 7.89 -13.82 -16.53
N SER A 220 8.52 -13.96 -17.70
CA SER A 220 9.97 -13.74 -17.88
C SER A 220 10.40 -12.28 -17.72
N LYS A 221 9.45 -11.34 -17.84
CA LYS A 221 9.65 -9.91 -17.64
C LYS A 221 9.10 -9.42 -16.30
N ASN A 222 8.75 -10.33 -15.39
CA ASN A 222 8.02 -10.02 -14.15
C ASN A 222 6.77 -9.16 -14.43
N GLU A 223 6.05 -9.47 -15.53
CA GLU A 223 4.77 -8.82 -15.80
C GLU A 223 3.70 -9.36 -14.85
N TYR A 224 2.85 -8.48 -14.34
CA TYR A 224 1.74 -8.83 -13.47
C TYR A 224 0.57 -7.87 -13.69
N LEU A 225 -0.63 -8.34 -13.36
CA LEU A 225 -1.84 -7.57 -13.47
C LEU A 225 -1.94 -6.56 -12.30
N VAL A 226 -2.11 -5.29 -12.63
CA VAL A 226 -2.17 -4.16 -11.67
C VAL A 226 -3.62 -3.87 -11.28
N TYR A 227 -4.51 -3.77 -12.26
CA TYR A 227 -5.93 -3.52 -12.03
C TYR A 227 -6.82 -4.08 -13.13
N VAL A 228 -8.10 -4.18 -12.81
CA VAL A 228 -9.18 -4.43 -13.75
C VAL A 228 -10.23 -3.34 -13.62
N GLU A 229 -10.49 -2.62 -14.71
CA GLU A 229 -11.63 -1.73 -14.82
C GLU A 229 -12.78 -2.52 -15.48
N GLY A 230 -13.89 -2.70 -14.77
CA GLY A 230 -15.04 -3.44 -15.26
C GLY A 230 -16.22 -2.54 -15.56
N TYR A 231 -17.09 -3.02 -16.44
CA TYR A 231 -18.31 -2.34 -16.87
C TYR A 231 -19.49 -3.26 -16.62
N TYR A 232 -20.44 -2.82 -15.82
CA TYR A 232 -21.57 -3.62 -15.36
C TYR A 232 -22.89 -2.94 -15.73
N ASP A 233 -23.78 -3.66 -16.38
CA ASP A 233 -25.10 -3.14 -16.74
C ASP A 233 -26.14 -3.53 -15.69
N ASP A 234 -26.79 -2.53 -15.11
CA ASP A 234 -27.80 -2.73 -14.08
C ASP A 234 -29.10 -3.33 -14.61
N ALA A 235 -29.41 -3.15 -15.89
CA ALA A 235 -30.62 -3.68 -16.49
C ALA A 235 -30.49 -5.20 -16.70
N SER A 236 -29.43 -5.62 -17.40
CA SER A 236 -29.15 -7.04 -17.65
C SER A 236 -28.58 -7.79 -16.43
N LYS A 237 -28.04 -7.07 -15.43
CA LYS A 237 -27.30 -7.66 -14.28
C LYS A 237 -26.06 -8.47 -14.69
N VAL A 238 -25.42 -8.07 -15.79
CA VAL A 238 -24.28 -8.77 -16.40
C VAL A 238 -23.11 -7.82 -16.59
N ILE A 239 -21.89 -8.33 -16.36
CA ILE A 239 -20.66 -7.62 -16.74
C ILE A 239 -20.60 -7.52 -18.26
N GLN A 240 -20.51 -6.30 -18.77
CA GLN A 240 -20.47 -6.00 -20.19
C GLN A 240 -19.05 -6.03 -20.75
N GLY A 241 -18.05 -5.66 -19.94
CA GLY A 241 -16.66 -5.67 -20.37
C GLY A 241 -15.67 -5.49 -19.24
N LEU A 242 -14.42 -5.88 -19.52
CA LEU A 242 -13.30 -5.88 -18.59
C LEU A 242 -12.06 -5.31 -19.28
N HIS A 243 -11.43 -4.33 -18.64
CA HIS A 243 -10.23 -3.66 -19.12
C HIS A 243 -9.08 -3.97 -18.16
N PHE A 244 -8.18 -4.83 -18.61
CA PHE A 244 -7.03 -5.32 -17.84
C PHE A 244 -5.82 -4.43 -18.07
N LYS A 245 -5.06 -4.12 -17.02
CA LYS A 245 -3.81 -3.35 -17.10
C LYS A 245 -2.67 -4.01 -16.34
N THR A 246 -1.49 -4.10 -16.96
CA THR A 246 -0.27 -4.64 -16.34
C THR A 246 0.74 -3.56 -15.96
N ASN A 247 1.74 -3.95 -15.17
CA ASN A 247 2.88 -3.10 -14.77
C ASN A 247 3.77 -2.69 -15.95
N LEU A 248 3.72 -3.41 -17.07
CA LEU A 248 4.45 -3.06 -18.29
C LEU A 248 3.66 -2.11 -19.20
N ASN A 249 2.58 -1.52 -18.68
CA ASN A 249 1.69 -0.61 -19.38
C ASN A 249 0.89 -1.26 -20.53
N ASN A 250 0.82 -2.60 -20.59
CA ASN A 250 -0.06 -3.33 -21.51
C ASN A 250 -1.51 -3.24 -21.02
N ALA A 251 -2.43 -2.87 -21.92
CA ALA A 251 -3.84 -2.67 -21.61
C ALA A 251 -4.71 -3.39 -22.64
N VAL A 252 -5.63 -4.24 -22.17
CA VAL A 252 -6.52 -5.02 -23.04
C VAL A 252 -7.96 -4.85 -22.59
N MET A 253 -8.80 -4.25 -23.44
CA MET A 253 -10.24 -4.19 -23.25
C MET A 253 -10.88 -5.45 -23.87
N MET A 254 -11.70 -6.14 -23.10
CA MET A 254 -12.45 -7.32 -23.53
C MET A 254 -13.94 -7.09 -23.30
N GLY A 255 -14.74 -7.12 -24.37
CA GLY A 255 -16.19 -6.87 -24.31
C GLY A 255 -16.50 -5.38 -24.53
N TYR A 256 -17.56 -4.86 -23.89
CA TYR A 256 -18.11 -3.54 -24.14
C TYR A 256 -17.93 -2.58 -22.96
N LYS A 257 -17.62 -1.31 -23.26
CA LYS A 257 -17.64 -0.21 -22.27
C LYS A 257 -19.07 0.29 -22.05
N LYS A 258 -19.95 -0.57 -21.56
CA LYS A 258 -21.39 -0.30 -21.38
C LYS A 258 -21.80 -0.49 -19.92
N GLY A 259 -22.60 0.43 -19.40
CA GLY A 259 -23.10 0.39 -18.03
C GLY A 259 -22.18 1.11 -17.04
N ARG A 260 -22.41 0.87 -15.74
CA ARG A 260 -21.65 1.47 -14.66
C ARG A 260 -20.23 0.90 -14.61
N LYS A 261 -19.25 1.79 -14.55
CA LYS A 261 -17.84 1.44 -14.37
C LYS A 261 -17.55 1.05 -12.91
N PHE A 262 -16.66 0.10 -12.71
CA PHE A 262 -16.06 -0.25 -11.42
C PHE A 262 -14.56 -0.53 -11.57
N LEU A 263 -13.81 -0.48 -10.47
CA LEU A 263 -12.37 -0.73 -10.47
C LEU A 263 -12.01 -1.77 -9.41
N LEU A 264 -11.24 -2.78 -9.81
CA LEU A 264 -10.55 -3.71 -8.95
C LEU A 264 -9.05 -3.34 -8.96
N ALA A 265 -8.61 -2.56 -7.98
CA ALA A 265 -7.18 -2.31 -7.76
C ALA A 265 -6.87 -2.18 -6.27
N SER A 266 -5.61 -2.42 -5.93
CA SER A 266 -5.02 -2.12 -4.63
C SER A 266 -3.65 -1.49 -4.85
N ASN A 267 -3.42 -0.33 -4.25
CA ASN A 267 -2.19 0.45 -4.47
C ASN A 267 -0.95 -0.36 -4.10
N GLY A 268 0.02 -0.41 -5.02
CA GLY A 268 1.27 -1.15 -4.84
C GLY A 268 1.13 -2.67 -4.83
N SER A 269 -0.03 -3.20 -5.20
CA SER A 269 -0.31 -4.64 -5.23
C SER A 269 -0.46 -5.17 -6.65
N LYS A 270 -0.34 -6.48 -6.80
CA LYS A 270 -0.68 -7.24 -8.00
C LYS A 270 -1.91 -8.11 -7.73
N ILE A 271 -2.71 -8.36 -8.77
CA ILE A 271 -3.82 -9.30 -8.70
C ILE A 271 -3.27 -10.73 -8.83
N ILE A 272 -3.66 -11.60 -7.90
CA ILE A 272 -3.23 -13.01 -7.84
C ILE A 272 -4.39 -14.00 -7.90
N GLY A 273 -5.63 -13.54 -7.81
CA GLY A 273 -6.79 -14.41 -7.79
C GLY A 273 -8.06 -13.65 -8.11
N PHE A 274 -9.09 -14.37 -8.53
CA PHE A 274 -10.41 -13.83 -8.80
C PHE A 274 -11.49 -14.66 -8.11
N HIS A 275 -12.59 -14.00 -7.77
CA HIS A 275 -13.81 -14.62 -7.27
C HIS A 275 -15.01 -13.87 -7.82
N GLY A 276 -16.20 -14.44 -7.75
CA GLY A 276 -17.36 -13.79 -8.33
C GLY A 276 -18.62 -14.63 -8.29
N TYR A 277 -19.58 -14.20 -9.12
CA TYR A 277 -20.79 -14.95 -9.42
C TYR A 277 -20.96 -15.07 -10.93
N ALA A 278 -21.33 -16.26 -11.40
CA ALA A 278 -21.57 -16.52 -12.81
C ALA A 278 -22.68 -17.56 -13.01
N GLY A 279 -23.52 -17.33 -14.00
CA GLY A 279 -24.53 -18.27 -14.48
C GLY A 279 -24.31 -18.55 -15.96
N LYS A 280 -25.27 -18.17 -16.81
CA LYS A 280 -25.10 -18.12 -18.26
C LYS A 280 -24.18 -16.98 -18.73
N SER A 281 -23.86 -16.07 -17.82
CA SER A 281 -23.03 -14.89 -18.05
C SER A 281 -22.27 -14.58 -16.77
N LEU A 282 -21.21 -13.77 -16.89
CA LEU A 282 -20.45 -13.28 -15.77
C LEU A 282 -21.21 -12.15 -15.08
N ASN A 283 -21.67 -12.37 -13.85
CA ASN A 283 -22.52 -11.42 -13.14
C ASN A 283 -21.71 -10.46 -12.26
N SER A 284 -20.62 -10.94 -11.67
CA SER A 284 -19.72 -10.11 -10.87
C SER A 284 -18.28 -10.63 -10.85
N LEU A 285 -17.37 -9.74 -10.47
CA LEU A 285 -15.94 -10.02 -10.35
C LEU A 285 -15.37 -9.29 -9.13
N GLY A 286 -14.66 -10.03 -8.28
CA GLY A 286 -13.81 -9.55 -7.20
C GLY A 286 -12.40 -10.08 -7.39
N ALA A 287 -11.44 -9.58 -6.61
CA ALA A 287 -10.03 -9.91 -6.80
C ALA A 287 -9.29 -10.08 -5.47
N TYR A 288 -8.27 -10.95 -5.51
CA TYR A 288 -7.26 -11.08 -4.46
C TYR A 288 -5.98 -10.40 -4.88
N PHE A 289 -5.36 -9.73 -3.92
CA PHE A 289 -4.17 -8.92 -4.12
C PHE A 289 -3.07 -9.36 -3.17
N SER A 290 -1.87 -9.52 -3.71
CA SER A 290 -0.64 -9.54 -2.92
C SER A 290 0.16 -8.28 -3.22
N ARG A 291 0.93 -7.79 -2.25
CA ARG A 291 1.86 -6.70 -2.50
C ARG A 291 2.80 -7.05 -3.67
N ALA A 292 2.98 -6.10 -4.59
CA ALA A 292 3.90 -6.26 -5.69
C ALA A 292 5.27 -5.71 -5.29
N THR A 293 6.32 -6.48 -5.56
CA THR A 293 7.70 -5.96 -5.51
C THR A 293 7.84 -4.87 -6.55
N PRO A 294 8.27 -3.65 -6.18
CA PRO A 294 8.52 -2.59 -7.13
C PRO A 294 9.52 -2.99 -8.18
N ASN A 295 9.33 -2.44 -9.37
CA ASN A 295 10.25 -2.66 -10.47
C ASN A 295 11.46 -1.73 -10.29
N LYS A 296 12.64 -2.20 -10.71
CA LYS A 296 13.90 -1.47 -10.56
C LYS A 296 14.26 -0.76 -11.87
N LEU A 297 14.61 0.52 -11.78
CA LEU A 297 15.33 1.26 -12.80
C LEU A 297 16.81 1.24 -12.43
N GLU A 298 17.64 0.83 -13.39
CA GLU A 298 19.08 0.75 -13.23
C GLU A 298 19.71 2.13 -12.99
N CYS A 299 20.82 2.12 -12.25
CA CYS A 299 21.58 3.32 -11.96
C CYS A 299 22.04 4.03 -13.23
N GLN A 300 21.83 5.34 -13.30
CA GLN A 300 22.38 6.22 -14.31
C GLN A 300 23.63 6.89 -13.74
N GLY A 301 24.79 6.67 -14.38
CA GLY A 301 26.09 7.16 -13.91
C GLY A 301 27.11 6.04 -13.73
N ASP A 302 28.04 6.21 -12.80
CA ASP A 302 29.14 5.28 -12.52
C ASP A 302 28.84 4.41 -11.29
N CYS A 303 28.95 3.09 -11.42
CA CYS A 303 28.70 2.15 -10.32
C CYS A 303 29.93 1.89 -9.43
N ARG A 304 31.00 2.67 -9.56
CA ARG A 304 32.18 2.58 -8.68
C ARG A 304 31.98 3.41 -7.41
N GLY A 305 32.31 2.83 -6.25
CA GLY A 305 32.24 3.49 -4.95
C GLY A 305 31.45 2.69 -3.92
N MET A 306 30.97 3.38 -2.88
CA MET A 306 30.10 2.79 -1.86
C MET A 306 28.66 2.76 -2.37
N SER A 307 28.15 1.54 -2.58
CA SER A 307 26.74 1.32 -2.94
C SER A 307 25.83 1.64 -1.77
N TRP A 308 24.65 2.17 -2.08
CA TRP A 308 23.58 2.34 -1.12
C TRP A 308 22.23 2.04 -1.75
N ASP A 309 21.29 1.57 -0.94
CA ASP A 309 19.93 1.24 -1.36
C ASP A 309 18.99 1.57 -0.19
N ASP A 310 18.05 2.50 -0.41
CA ASP A 310 17.05 2.83 0.62
C ASP A 310 15.96 1.76 0.74
N GLY A 311 15.91 0.81 -0.19
CA GLY A 311 14.85 -0.18 -0.30
C GLY A 311 13.69 0.31 -1.16
N CYS A 312 12.73 -0.58 -1.35
CA CYS A 312 11.62 -0.39 -2.29
C CYS A 312 10.24 -0.31 -1.62
N ASN A 313 10.15 -0.43 -0.29
CA ASN A 313 8.87 -0.72 0.37
C ASN A 313 7.96 0.48 0.55
N TYR A 314 8.50 1.68 0.40
CA TYR A 314 7.79 2.92 0.64
C TYR A 314 6.59 3.14 -0.27
N ASP A 315 5.49 3.64 0.28
CA ASP A 315 4.30 3.99 -0.51
C ASP A 315 4.55 5.22 -1.39
N GLY A 316 5.55 6.03 -1.06
CA GLY A 316 6.09 7.07 -1.93
C GLY A 316 7.04 8.01 -1.20
N VAL A 317 7.45 9.07 -1.88
CA VAL A 317 8.39 10.07 -1.36
C VAL A 317 7.62 11.28 -0.86
N ARG A 318 7.84 11.66 0.41
CA ARG A 318 7.30 12.89 1.00
C ARG A 318 8.24 14.08 0.84
N LYS A 319 9.54 13.84 0.91
CA LYS A 319 10.54 14.90 0.81
C LYS A 319 11.83 14.37 0.21
N VAL A 320 12.46 15.21 -0.61
CA VAL A 320 13.80 14.99 -1.15
C VAL A 320 14.74 16.02 -0.54
N PHE A 321 15.95 15.59 -0.23
CA PHE A 321 17.04 16.46 0.20
C PHE A 321 18.24 16.24 -0.71
N VAL A 322 18.82 17.33 -1.21
CA VAL A 322 20.01 17.30 -2.06
C VAL A 322 21.06 18.22 -1.48
N ASP A 323 22.25 17.69 -1.21
CA ASP A 323 23.41 18.45 -0.78
C ASP A 323 24.43 18.54 -1.92
N GLY A 324 25.03 19.72 -2.07
CA GLY A 324 26.00 20.01 -3.11
C GLY A 324 26.59 21.42 -3.00
N ILE A 325 27.74 21.64 -3.63
CA ILE A 325 28.39 22.97 -3.71
C ILE A 325 28.83 23.19 -5.16
N GLY A 326 28.58 24.39 -5.68
CA GLY A 326 28.95 24.74 -7.05
C GLY A 326 28.31 23.81 -8.07
N ASN A 327 29.13 23.06 -8.80
CA ASN A 327 28.71 22.20 -9.90
C ASN A 327 28.50 20.72 -9.51
N GLU A 328 28.62 20.37 -8.23
CA GLU A 328 28.68 18.98 -7.77
C GLU A 328 27.52 18.65 -6.84
N ILE A 329 26.92 17.46 -7.06
CA ILE A 329 25.98 16.85 -6.11
C ILE A 329 26.74 15.83 -5.28
N TYR A 330 26.63 15.99 -3.97
CA TYR A 330 27.40 15.26 -2.98
C TYR A 330 26.64 14.09 -2.38
N THR A 331 25.35 14.27 -2.13
CA THR A 331 24.45 13.20 -1.70
C THR A 331 23.00 13.60 -1.95
N VAL A 332 22.15 12.58 -2.08
CA VAL A 332 20.70 12.70 -2.02
C VAL A 332 20.19 11.83 -0.87
N ARG A 333 19.16 12.29 -0.18
CA ARG A 333 18.47 11.54 0.86
C ARG A 333 16.98 11.88 0.85
N PHE A 334 16.17 11.07 1.52
CA PHE A 334 14.72 11.12 1.36
C PHE A 334 13.99 10.99 2.71
N GLU A 335 12.79 11.59 2.77
CA GLU A 335 11.76 11.17 3.70
C GLU A 335 10.69 10.42 2.91
N TYR A 336 10.50 9.16 3.26
CA TYR A 336 9.54 8.28 2.63
C TYR A 336 8.27 8.14 3.47
N ASP A 337 7.16 7.83 2.80
CA ASP A 337 5.95 7.34 3.42
C ASP A 337 5.97 5.82 3.51
N ASN A 338 5.73 5.29 4.70
CA ASN A 338 5.63 3.87 4.96
C ASN A 338 4.33 3.58 5.74
N GLY A 339 3.22 3.36 5.05
CA GLY A 339 1.91 3.14 5.67
C GLY A 339 1.41 4.36 6.44
N GLY A 340 1.78 5.57 6.01
CA GLY A 340 1.51 6.83 6.71
C GLY A 340 2.57 7.27 7.74
N LYS A 341 3.51 6.39 8.12
CA LYS A 341 4.68 6.73 8.94
C LYS A 341 5.75 7.40 8.07
N VAL A 342 6.42 8.42 8.61
CA VAL A 342 7.57 9.05 7.94
C VAL A 342 8.85 8.31 8.30
N GLU A 343 9.55 7.80 7.30
CA GLU A 343 10.87 7.20 7.46
C GLU A 343 11.95 8.07 6.83
N LYS A 344 12.94 8.42 7.64
CA LYS A 344 14.06 9.26 7.22
C LYS A 344 15.24 8.37 6.88
N THR A 345 15.78 8.52 5.69
CA THR A 345 17.03 7.87 5.32
C THR A 345 18.18 8.47 6.15
N PRO A 346 19.15 7.66 6.62
CA PRO A 346 20.28 8.15 7.39
C PRO A 346 21.14 9.12 6.58
N TYR A 347 21.89 9.96 7.28
CA TYR A 347 22.96 10.74 6.66
C TYR A 347 24.02 9.79 6.12
N ARG A 348 24.24 9.83 4.80
CA ARG A 348 25.30 9.03 4.15
C ARG A 348 26.70 9.63 4.35
N ARG A 349 26.74 10.88 4.83
CA ARG A 349 27.93 11.72 5.00
C ARG A 349 27.56 12.99 5.76
N ASP A 350 28.57 13.79 6.09
CA ASP A 350 28.38 15.16 6.59
C ASP A 350 27.78 16.05 5.50
N VAL A 351 26.73 16.77 5.89
CA VAL A 351 25.91 17.63 5.03
C VAL A 351 26.11 19.08 5.45
N LYS A 352 26.28 20.00 4.49
CA LYS A 352 26.62 21.40 4.77
C LYS A 352 25.69 22.41 4.11
N ASN A 353 25.14 22.08 2.93
CA ASN A 353 24.34 22.98 2.09
C ASN A 353 23.11 22.27 1.53
N GLU A 354 22.38 21.57 2.39
CA GLU A 354 21.22 20.80 2.00
C GLU A 354 20.05 21.67 1.55
N LYS A 355 19.47 21.34 0.40
CA LYS A 355 18.24 21.94 -0.08
C LYS A 355 17.14 20.90 -0.10
N GLU A 356 15.92 21.29 0.25
CA GLU A 356 14.77 20.40 0.30
C GLU A 356 13.77 20.63 -0.83
N PHE A 357 13.07 19.56 -1.20
CA PHE A 357 11.92 19.57 -2.09
C PHE A 357 10.81 18.74 -1.46
N VAL A 358 9.75 19.42 -1.02
CA VAL A 358 8.61 18.79 -0.35
C VAL A 358 7.56 18.38 -1.39
N LEU A 359 7.08 17.14 -1.28
CA LEU A 359 5.96 16.61 -2.04
C LEU A 359 4.70 16.62 -1.19
N ASP A 360 3.59 16.87 -1.87
CA ASP A 360 2.25 16.71 -1.34
C ASP A 360 1.81 15.25 -1.28
N TYR A 361 2.62 14.38 -0.69
CA TYR A 361 2.27 12.98 -0.61
C TYR A 361 1.06 12.78 0.31
N PRO A 362 0.02 12.01 -0.08
CA PRO A 362 -0.03 11.03 -1.17
C PRO A 362 -0.63 11.55 -2.48
N ASN A 363 -0.95 12.84 -2.56
CA ASN A 363 -1.63 13.50 -3.68
C ASN A 363 -0.68 13.87 -4.81
N GLU A 364 0.61 13.92 -4.49
CA GLU A 364 1.70 14.16 -5.39
C GLU A 364 2.81 13.15 -5.16
N PHE A 365 3.33 12.63 -6.25
CA PHE A 365 4.44 11.71 -6.26
C PHE A 365 5.40 12.05 -7.39
N ILE A 366 6.64 11.59 -7.25
CA ILE A 366 7.67 11.75 -8.27
C ILE A 366 7.32 10.82 -9.43
N THR A 367 7.24 11.35 -10.64
CA THR A 367 7.02 10.59 -11.88
C THR A 367 8.30 10.38 -12.66
N SER A 368 9.23 11.32 -12.57
CA SER A 368 10.57 11.17 -13.13
C SER A 368 11.62 11.98 -12.40
N VAL A 369 12.87 11.56 -12.54
CA VAL A 369 14.05 12.34 -12.18
C VAL A 369 14.87 12.57 -13.44
N GLU A 370 15.12 13.84 -13.76
CA GLU A 370 16.06 14.22 -14.80
C GLU A 370 17.36 14.65 -14.15
N GLY A 371 18.49 14.31 -14.76
CA GLY A 371 19.78 14.75 -14.26
C GLY A 371 20.83 14.87 -15.34
N THR A 372 22.00 15.36 -14.94
CA THR A 372 23.15 15.48 -15.83
C THR A 372 24.41 14.88 -15.20
N LEU A 373 25.35 14.45 -16.05
CA LEU A 373 26.57 13.76 -15.67
C LEU A 373 27.80 14.52 -16.16
N ALA A 374 28.79 14.73 -15.29
CA ALA A 374 30.13 15.14 -15.70
C ALA A 374 31.03 13.92 -15.86
N ALA A 375 31.80 13.92 -16.96
CA ALA A 375 32.86 12.95 -17.22
C ALA A 375 34.14 13.71 -17.62
N PRO A 376 34.87 14.29 -16.65
CA PRO A 376 36.06 15.09 -16.94
C PRO A 376 37.17 14.18 -17.52
N LYS A 377 37.84 14.62 -18.59
CA LYS A 377 38.91 13.82 -19.23
C LYS A 377 40.10 13.52 -18.31
N SER A 378 40.28 14.33 -17.25
CA SER A 378 41.38 14.22 -16.28
C SER A 378 41.14 13.16 -15.19
N VAL A 379 39.90 12.69 -15.01
CA VAL A 379 39.54 11.69 -14.00
C VAL A 379 38.64 10.65 -14.65
N ASN A 380 39.06 9.38 -14.60
CA ASN A 380 38.30 8.27 -15.17
C ASN A 380 37.11 7.87 -14.26
N ILE A 381 36.27 8.83 -13.84
CA ILE A 381 35.05 8.65 -13.04
C ILE A 381 33.98 9.61 -13.56
N THR A 382 32.73 9.14 -13.66
CA THR A 382 31.57 9.98 -13.98
C THR A 382 30.75 10.24 -12.71
N TRP A 383 30.25 11.47 -12.51
CA TRP A 383 29.35 11.79 -11.40
C TRP A 383 28.17 12.67 -11.82
N ILE A 384 27.14 12.67 -10.99
CA ILE A 384 25.93 13.45 -11.17
C ILE A 384 26.21 14.92 -10.81
N THR A 385 25.93 15.82 -11.75
CA THR A 385 26.11 17.27 -11.58
C THR A 385 24.81 18.01 -11.37
N SER A 386 23.67 17.45 -11.82
CA SER A 386 22.37 18.05 -11.55
C SER A 386 21.25 17.03 -11.37
N LEU A 387 20.22 17.42 -10.63
CA LEU A 387 18.97 16.68 -10.45
C LEU A 387 17.77 17.62 -10.50
N THR A 388 16.72 17.19 -11.19
CA THR A 388 15.40 17.84 -11.26
C THR A 388 14.33 16.77 -11.13
N PHE A 389 13.44 16.93 -10.14
CA PHE A 389 12.37 15.97 -9.86
C PHE A 389 11.07 16.46 -10.48
N LYS A 390 10.45 15.65 -11.35
CA LYS A 390 9.12 15.93 -11.93
C LYS A 390 8.06 15.15 -11.19
N THR A 391 6.88 15.74 -11.09
CA THR A 391 5.79 15.22 -10.26
C THR A 391 4.52 14.94 -11.07
N SER A 392 3.60 14.18 -10.47
CA SER A 392 2.26 13.93 -11.02
C SER A 392 1.45 15.19 -11.27
N LYS A 393 1.73 16.27 -10.53
CA LYS A 393 1.09 17.59 -10.68
C LYS A 393 1.66 18.44 -11.81
N LYS A 394 2.47 17.82 -12.68
CA LYS A 394 3.13 18.48 -13.82
C LYS A 394 4.04 19.65 -13.41
N ARG A 395 4.46 19.72 -12.15
CA ARG A 395 5.48 20.66 -11.67
C ARG A 395 6.83 19.96 -11.49
N SER A 396 7.88 20.76 -11.52
CA SER A 396 9.26 20.31 -11.29
C SER A 396 9.85 20.95 -10.03
N SER A 397 10.80 20.28 -9.39
CA SER A 397 11.67 20.92 -8.40
C SER A 397 12.54 22.00 -9.07
N PRO A 398 13.14 22.91 -8.28
CA PRO A 398 14.34 23.60 -8.73
C PRO A 398 15.40 22.57 -9.19
N THR A 399 16.22 22.96 -10.16
CA THR A 399 17.39 22.16 -10.52
C THR A 399 18.41 22.27 -9.39
N PHE A 400 18.76 21.13 -8.79
CA PHE A 400 19.86 21.02 -7.84
C PHE A 400 21.17 20.83 -8.61
N GLY A 401 22.26 21.43 -8.13
CA GLY A 401 23.56 21.42 -8.80
C GLY A 401 23.58 22.25 -10.11
N SER A 402 24.55 21.96 -10.99
CA SER A 402 24.73 22.66 -12.26
C SER A 402 24.56 21.71 -13.44
N ALA A 403 23.67 22.06 -14.36
CA ALA A 403 23.40 21.23 -15.53
C ALA A 403 24.63 21.16 -16.46
N SER A 404 24.97 19.94 -16.87
CA SER A 404 25.99 19.65 -17.89
C SER A 404 25.37 19.08 -19.17
N SER A 405 26.19 18.77 -20.18
CA SER A 405 25.70 18.38 -21.51
C SER A 405 25.12 16.97 -21.56
N ARG A 406 25.62 16.02 -20.75
CA ARG A 406 25.17 14.62 -20.77
C ARG A 406 24.00 14.42 -19.83
N LYS A 407 22.80 14.22 -20.38
CA LYS A 407 21.55 14.05 -19.63
C LYS A 407 21.22 12.58 -19.37
N PHE A 408 20.49 12.31 -18.30
CA PHE A 408 19.81 11.05 -18.05
C PHE A 408 18.41 11.31 -17.50
N VAL A 409 17.54 10.31 -17.64
CA VAL A 409 16.18 10.33 -17.08
C VAL A 409 15.90 8.99 -16.41
N LEU A 410 15.40 9.04 -15.18
CA LEU A 410 14.77 7.91 -14.49
C LEU A 410 13.27 8.11 -14.58
N GLU A 411 12.60 7.34 -15.44
CA GLU A 411 11.15 7.39 -15.57
C GLU A 411 10.56 6.06 -16.04
N LYS A 412 9.29 5.86 -15.69
CA LYS A 412 8.46 4.83 -16.31
C LYS A 412 7.05 5.38 -16.48
N ASN A 413 6.56 5.37 -17.72
CA ASN A 413 5.22 5.83 -18.05
C ASN A 413 4.14 5.17 -17.18
N GLY A 414 3.28 5.99 -16.58
CA GLY A 414 2.18 5.54 -15.71
C GLY A 414 2.63 5.01 -14.35
N SER A 415 3.86 5.32 -13.90
CA SER A 415 4.40 4.86 -12.62
C SER A 415 4.89 6.01 -11.73
N ALA A 416 4.87 5.79 -10.42
CA ALA A 416 5.48 6.64 -9.41
C ALA A 416 6.84 6.07 -9.01
N LEU A 417 7.83 6.94 -8.80
CA LEU A 417 9.11 6.59 -8.19
C LEU A 417 8.95 6.59 -6.67
N VAL A 418 9.22 5.45 -6.05
CA VAL A 418 8.88 5.19 -4.64
C VAL A 418 10.09 4.90 -3.76
N GLY A 419 11.25 4.59 -4.35
CA GLY A 419 12.50 4.33 -3.62
C GLY A 419 13.70 4.65 -4.51
N PHE A 420 14.87 4.79 -3.91
CA PHE A 420 16.09 5.15 -4.64
C PHE A 420 17.27 4.30 -4.17
N HIS A 421 18.20 4.07 -5.10
CA HIS A 421 19.47 3.38 -4.85
C HIS A 421 20.57 4.06 -5.66
N GLY A 422 21.83 3.86 -5.31
CA GLY A 422 22.91 4.59 -5.96
C GLY A 422 24.30 4.23 -5.46
N TYR A 423 25.27 5.01 -5.94
CA TYR A 423 26.67 4.87 -5.59
C TYR A 423 27.26 6.24 -5.27
N ASN A 424 28.02 6.32 -4.18
CA ASN A 424 28.81 7.50 -3.81
C ASN A 424 30.29 7.20 -4.01
N SER A 425 31.06 8.16 -4.55
CA SER A 425 32.50 8.00 -4.70
C SER A 425 33.24 8.11 -3.36
N VAL A 426 34.45 7.54 -3.32
CA VAL A 426 35.42 7.79 -2.24
C VAL A 426 35.85 9.27 -2.20
N GLY A 427 35.75 9.97 -3.34
CA GLY A 427 36.05 11.41 -3.51
C GLY A 427 34.87 12.33 -3.20
N ASN A 428 33.85 11.86 -2.48
CA ASN A 428 32.74 12.67 -1.98
C ASN A 428 31.76 13.20 -3.05
N THR A 429 31.42 12.43 -4.08
CA THR A 429 30.40 12.81 -5.10
C THR A 429 29.32 11.73 -5.25
N LEU A 430 28.10 12.12 -5.65
CA LEU A 430 27.06 11.18 -6.07
C LEU A 430 27.39 10.68 -7.48
N ASN A 431 27.80 9.42 -7.61
CA ASN A 431 28.26 8.87 -8.89
C ASN A 431 27.13 8.37 -9.78
N SER A 432 26.12 7.74 -9.18
CA SER A 432 24.96 7.27 -9.90
C SER A 432 23.71 7.23 -9.04
N LEU A 433 22.56 7.28 -9.72
CA LEU A 433 21.24 7.21 -9.11
C LEU A 433 20.37 6.26 -9.94
N GLY A 434 19.72 5.32 -9.27
CA GLY A 434 18.64 4.48 -9.77
C GLY A 434 17.40 4.66 -8.92
N ALA A 435 16.28 4.09 -9.36
CA ALA A 435 15.00 4.25 -8.68
C ALA A 435 14.19 2.95 -8.67
N TYR A 436 13.33 2.81 -7.68
CA TYR A 436 12.25 1.84 -7.65
C TYR A 436 10.95 2.51 -8.06
N TYR A 437 10.13 1.82 -8.86
CA TYR A 437 8.87 2.35 -9.34
C TYR A 437 7.69 1.40 -9.17
N ARG A 438 6.51 1.98 -9.00
CA ARG A 438 5.23 1.27 -8.95
C ARG A 438 4.25 1.87 -9.98
N PRO A 439 3.57 1.03 -10.78
CA PRO A 439 2.46 1.49 -11.60
C PRO A 439 1.37 2.15 -10.74
N ILE A 440 0.78 3.23 -11.25
CA ILE A 440 -0.28 3.95 -10.58
C ILE A 440 -1.62 3.44 -11.14
N PRO A 441 -2.50 2.83 -10.33
CA PRO A 441 -3.85 2.54 -10.78
C PRO A 441 -4.62 3.85 -10.98
N PRO A 442 -5.57 3.90 -11.92
CA PRO A 442 -6.38 5.08 -12.15
C PRO A 442 -7.17 5.41 -10.88
N THR A 443 -7.37 6.70 -10.65
CA THR A 443 -8.26 7.18 -9.60
C THR A 443 -9.68 6.67 -9.88
N PRO A 444 -10.36 6.02 -8.91
CA PRO A 444 -11.75 5.65 -9.07
C PRO A 444 -12.60 6.89 -9.29
N ASP A 445 -13.68 6.74 -10.07
CA ASP A 445 -14.65 7.81 -10.25
C ASP A 445 -15.32 8.11 -8.90
N VAL A 446 -15.45 9.39 -8.58
CA VAL A 446 -16.14 9.84 -7.38
C VAL A 446 -17.62 9.63 -7.56
N GLU A 447 -18.25 8.95 -6.60
CA GLU A 447 -19.69 8.74 -6.64
C GLU A 447 -20.40 9.74 -5.75
N LYS A 448 -21.34 10.49 -6.34
CA LYS A 448 -22.24 11.39 -5.62
C LYS A 448 -23.47 10.59 -5.17
N LEU A 449 -23.57 10.27 -3.88
CA LEU A 449 -24.73 9.57 -3.32
C LEU A 449 -25.93 10.52 -3.23
N LYS A 450 -27.14 9.95 -3.33
CA LYS A 450 -28.39 10.70 -3.19
C LYS A 450 -28.44 11.39 -1.82
N ALA A 451 -28.82 12.68 -1.81
CA ALA A 451 -29.02 13.42 -0.58
C ALA A 451 -30.34 13.02 0.10
N HIS A 452 -30.36 13.07 1.43
CA HIS A 452 -31.51 12.76 2.27
C HIS A 452 -31.96 13.99 3.06
N GLY A 453 -33.27 14.13 3.26
CA GLY A 453 -33.91 15.31 3.86
C GLY A 453 -34.95 15.94 2.92
N GLY A 454 -35.34 17.18 3.23
CA GLY A 454 -36.39 17.92 2.55
C GLY A 454 -35.95 18.66 1.30
N ASP A 455 -36.92 19.15 0.53
CA ASP A 455 -36.68 19.89 -0.72
C ASP A 455 -36.48 21.39 -0.57
N GLY A 456 -36.56 21.90 0.67
CA GLY A 456 -36.41 23.32 1.00
C GLY A 456 -34.99 23.85 0.78
N GLY A 457 -34.90 25.15 0.54
CA GLY A 457 -33.63 25.88 0.42
C GLY A 457 -32.89 25.73 -0.92
N ALA A 458 -31.78 26.46 -1.02
CA ALA A 458 -30.92 26.46 -2.20
C ALA A 458 -29.97 25.25 -2.18
N SER A 459 -29.69 24.70 -3.36
CA SER A 459 -28.73 23.60 -3.49
C SER A 459 -27.30 24.09 -3.35
N TRP A 460 -26.45 23.28 -2.73
CA TRP A 460 -25.02 23.50 -2.57
C TRP A 460 -24.25 22.20 -2.78
N ASP A 461 -23.00 22.31 -3.22
CA ASP A 461 -22.11 21.17 -3.45
C ASP A 461 -20.66 21.63 -3.29
N ASP A 462 -19.97 21.15 -2.27
CA ASP A 462 -18.54 21.44 -2.06
C ASP A 462 -17.67 20.73 -3.10
N GLY A 463 -18.22 19.72 -3.77
CA GLY A 463 -17.54 18.83 -4.70
C GLY A 463 -16.95 17.60 -4.02
N GLY A 464 -16.58 16.62 -4.84
CA GLY A 464 -16.01 15.35 -4.38
C GLY A 464 -14.52 15.20 -4.64
N THR A 465 -13.79 16.30 -4.86
CA THR A 465 -12.36 16.27 -5.25
C THR A 465 -11.39 16.38 -4.08
N PHE A 466 -11.88 16.24 -2.84
CA PHE A 466 -11.06 16.39 -1.64
C PHE A 466 -10.47 15.06 -1.19
N ASN A 467 -9.29 15.09 -0.57
CA ASN A 467 -8.61 13.88 -0.10
C ASN A 467 -9.29 13.26 1.12
N SER A 468 -9.73 14.10 2.05
CA SER A 468 -10.48 13.72 3.24
C SER A 468 -11.07 14.96 3.92
N VAL A 469 -11.98 14.72 4.84
CA VAL A 469 -12.55 15.74 5.73
C VAL A 469 -11.60 15.90 6.92
N ARG A 470 -11.19 17.14 7.19
CA ARG A 470 -10.32 17.49 8.32
C ARG A 470 -11.15 17.81 9.57
N LYS A 471 -12.14 18.68 9.40
CA LYS A 471 -12.93 19.22 10.50
C LYS A 471 -14.32 19.57 10.03
N ILE A 472 -15.29 19.37 10.90
CA ILE A 472 -16.70 19.68 10.67
C ILE A 472 -17.13 20.68 11.72
N TYR A 473 -17.83 21.72 11.29
CA TYR A 473 -18.51 22.67 12.16
C TYR A 473 -20.00 22.46 11.99
N ILE A 474 -20.70 22.38 13.11
CA ILE A 474 -22.15 22.23 13.16
C ILE A 474 -22.71 23.32 14.06
N GLY A 475 -23.63 24.11 13.51
CA GLY A 475 -24.40 25.08 14.27
C GLY A 475 -25.83 24.60 14.49
N LEU A 476 -26.35 24.80 15.69
CA LEU A 476 -27.72 24.44 16.05
C LEU A 476 -28.60 25.69 16.12
N ASN A 477 -29.86 25.55 15.69
CA ASN A 477 -30.89 26.57 15.81
C ASN A 477 -32.19 25.93 16.33
N GLU A 478 -32.76 26.46 17.42
CA GLU A 478 -33.95 25.96 18.14
C GLU A 478 -34.01 24.42 18.28
N ASN A 479 -34.53 23.72 17.25
CA ASN A 479 -34.71 22.28 17.20
C ASN A 479 -34.15 21.63 15.91
N VAL A 480 -33.28 22.32 15.17
CA VAL A 480 -32.68 21.87 13.90
C VAL A 480 -31.18 22.15 13.82
N VAL A 481 -30.52 21.48 12.88
CA VAL A 481 -29.18 21.85 12.41
C VAL A 481 -29.31 23.13 11.58
N GLY A 482 -28.84 24.24 12.16
CA GLY A 482 -28.90 25.57 11.57
C GLY A 482 -27.91 25.75 10.42
N PHE A 483 -26.68 25.26 10.57
CA PHE A 483 -25.71 25.20 9.48
C PHE A 483 -24.70 24.06 9.65
N VAL A 484 -24.05 23.70 8.56
CA VAL A 484 -22.83 22.88 8.55
C VAL A 484 -21.74 23.55 7.72
N LYS A 485 -20.49 23.32 8.10
CA LYS A 485 -19.32 23.76 7.34
C LYS A 485 -18.25 22.71 7.44
N PHE A 486 -17.56 22.47 6.33
CA PHE A 486 -16.53 21.45 6.25
C PHE A 486 -15.17 22.06 5.91
N MET A 487 -14.15 21.62 6.62
CA MET A 487 -12.76 21.83 6.23
C MET A 487 -12.23 20.54 5.66
N TYR A 488 -11.63 20.64 4.48
CA TYR A 488 -11.13 19.51 3.73
C TYR A 488 -9.62 19.58 3.58
N TYR A 489 -8.98 18.42 3.52
CA TYR A 489 -7.67 18.31 2.88
C TYR A 489 -7.88 18.23 1.37
N LYS A 490 -7.33 19.20 0.64
CA LYS A 490 -7.19 19.14 -0.81
C LYS A 490 -5.74 19.37 -1.14
N SER A 491 -5.06 18.33 -1.63
CA SER A 491 -3.63 18.43 -1.88
C SER A 491 -2.90 18.86 -0.58
N THR A 492 -1.90 19.76 -0.66
CA THR A 492 -1.15 20.27 0.50
C THR A 492 -1.94 21.29 1.31
N ARG A 493 -3.13 21.65 0.84
CA ARG A 493 -3.86 22.80 1.35
C ARG A 493 -5.08 22.32 2.13
N VAL A 494 -5.37 23.08 3.16
CA VAL A 494 -6.66 22.99 3.83
C VAL A 494 -7.60 23.91 3.07
N VAL A 495 -8.69 23.35 2.55
CA VAL A 495 -9.77 24.11 1.92
C VAL A 495 -10.85 24.28 2.95
N ILE A 496 -11.20 25.54 3.23
CA ILE A 496 -12.31 25.89 4.11
C ILE A 496 -13.53 26.04 3.22
N GLY A 497 -14.52 25.16 3.39
CA GLY A 497 -15.79 25.22 2.68
C GLY A 497 -16.67 26.38 3.14
N ASP A 498 -17.72 26.64 2.37
CA ASP A 498 -18.71 27.67 2.69
C ASP A 498 -19.63 27.22 3.84
N ASP A 499 -20.30 28.18 4.46
CA ASP A 499 -21.30 27.89 5.50
C ASP A 499 -22.61 27.50 4.81
N HIS A 500 -23.12 26.30 5.11
CA HIS A 500 -24.34 25.75 4.49
C HIS A 500 -25.50 25.80 5.47
N GLY A 501 -26.25 26.90 5.43
CA GLY A 501 -27.34 27.21 6.37
C GLY A 501 -27.17 28.59 7.00
N ASN A 502 -27.82 28.83 8.13
CA ASN A 502 -27.70 30.09 8.86
C ASN A 502 -26.70 29.98 10.00
N LYS A 503 -25.67 30.84 9.98
CA LYS A 503 -24.65 30.94 11.01
C LYS A 503 -25.12 31.61 12.30
N ILE A 504 -26.28 32.27 12.30
CA ILE A 504 -26.87 32.84 13.51
C ILE A 504 -27.43 31.67 14.35
N THR A 505 -26.55 31.08 15.16
CA THR A 505 -26.85 29.96 16.06
C THR A 505 -27.27 30.47 17.43
N ILE A 506 -28.02 29.63 18.16
CA ILE A 506 -28.41 29.90 19.55
C ILE A 506 -27.36 29.40 20.57
N SER A 507 -26.33 28.67 20.11
CA SER A 507 -25.25 28.09 20.91
C SER A 507 -23.90 28.20 20.22
N GLU A 508 -22.80 27.98 20.95
CA GLU A 508 -21.46 27.86 20.36
C GLU A 508 -21.42 26.76 19.28
N ASP A 509 -20.63 27.00 18.23
CA ASP A 509 -20.42 26.06 17.14
C ASP A 509 -19.82 24.75 17.66
N GLN A 510 -20.45 23.63 17.32
CA GLN A 510 -19.95 22.31 17.68
C GLN A 510 -18.93 21.87 16.63
N GLU A 511 -17.79 21.34 17.09
CA GLU A 511 -16.69 20.95 16.24
C GLU A 511 -16.41 19.45 16.30
N PHE A 512 -16.14 18.85 15.15
CA PHE A 512 -15.63 17.48 15.05
C PHE A 512 -14.34 17.47 14.24
N GLU A 513 -13.20 17.33 14.93
CA GLU A 513 -11.87 17.25 14.31
C GLU A 513 -11.44 15.80 14.12
N LEU A 514 -10.94 15.51 12.92
CA LEU A 514 -10.44 14.21 12.50
C LEU A 514 -8.91 14.22 12.46
N ASP A 515 -8.30 13.11 12.87
CA ASP A 515 -6.87 12.92 12.66
C ASP A 515 -6.53 12.91 11.16
N PRO A 516 -5.30 13.25 10.73
CA PRO A 516 -4.91 13.25 9.31
C PRO A 516 -5.09 11.92 8.56
N LEU A 517 -5.17 10.79 9.27
CA LEU A 517 -5.39 9.45 8.71
C LEU A 517 -6.79 8.89 9.00
N GLU A 518 -7.60 9.62 9.75
CA GLU A 518 -8.99 9.27 10.06
C GLU A 518 -9.91 9.67 8.91
N ARG A 519 -10.91 8.84 8.63
CA ARG A 519 -11.78 8.96 7.48
C ARG A 519 -13.22 8.69 7.89
N ILE A 520 -14.13 9.53 7.43
CA ILE A 520 -15.56 9.33 7.63
C ILE A 520 -16.00 8.16 6.73
N THR A 521 -16.65 7.17 7.32
CA THR A 521 -17.17 5.99 6.62
C THR A 521 -18.68 6.11 6.40
N SER A 522 -19.40 6.75 7.32
CA SER A 522 -20.84 7.00 7.17
C SER A 522 -21.31 8.23 7.94
N VAL A 523 -22.45 8.79 7.53
CA VAL A 523 -23.19 9.80 8.28
C VAL A 523 -24.59 9.30 8.57
N GLU A 524 -24.97 9.34 9.83
CA GLU A 524 -26.33 9.10 10.31
C GLU A 524 -27.04 10.43 10.48
N GLY A 525 -28.31 10.50 10.12
CA GLY A 525 -29.08 11.73 10.34
C GLY A 525 -30.57 11.53 10.52
N THR A 526 -31.19 12.52 11.17
CA THR A 526 -32.63 12.58 11.41
C THR A 526 -33.21 13.80 10.72
N TYR A 527 -34.25 13.60 9.93
CA TYR A 527 -35.02 14.66 9.29
C TYR A 527 -36.43 14.69 9.90
N ASP A 528 -36.93 15.88 10.20
CA ASP A 528 -38.29 16.09 10.70
C ASP A 528 -39.15 16.76 9.61
N ASP A 529 -40.20 16.06 9.17
CA ASP A 529 -41.11 16.53 8.11
C ASP A 529 -41.90 17.78 8.51
N LYS A 530 -42.20 17.97 9.80
CA LYS A 530 -43.01 19.11 10.28
C LYS A 530 -42.17 20.37 10.34
N ILE A 531 -40.94 20.25 10.82
CA ILE A 531 -40.00 21.38 10.86
C ILE A 531 -39.39 21.63 9.48
N GLY A 532 -39.32 20.58 8.64
CA GLY A 532 -38.76 20.64 7.30
C GLY A 532 -37.24 20.65 7.27
N GLY A 533 -36.57 20.22 8.35
CA GLY A 533 -35.13 20.35 8.53
C GLY A 533 -34.46 19.10 9.09
N ILE A 534 -33.16 18.98 8.89
CA ILE A 534 -32.33 17.98 9.55
C ILE A 534 -32.18 18.39 11.01
N THR A 535 -32.54 17.49 11.92
CA THR A 535 -32.53 17.73 13.37
C THR A 535 -31.31 17.14 14.04
N MET A 536 -30.76 16.03 13.51
CA MET A 536 -29.59 15.35 14.07
C MET A 536 -28.61 14.91 12.98
N LEU A 537 -27.31 15.00 13.28
CA LEU A 537 -26.23 14.38 12.53
C LEU A 537 -25.28 13.63 13.45
N ARG A 538 -24.77 12.48 13.00
CA ARG A 538 -23.68 11.74 13.64
C ARG A 538 -22.75 11.16 12.59
N PHE A 539 -21.45 11.37 12.77
CA PHE A 539 -20.41 10.95 11.84
C PHE A 539 -19.70 9.72 12.41
N LYS A 540 -19.58 8.66 11.62
CA LYS A 540 -18.79 7.48 11.97
C LYS A 540 -17.52 7.47 11.15
N THR A 541 -16.41 7.15 11.80
CA THR A 541 -15.11 7.06 11.15
C THR A 541 -14.53 5.66 11.28
N ASN A 542 -13.41 5.42 10.59
CA ASN A 542 -12.63 4.19 10.78
C ASN A 542 -11.95 4.08 12.16
N LYS A 543 -12.06 5.08 13.05
CA LYS A 543 -11.47 5.09 14.38
C LYS A 543 -12.47 5.25 15.51
N LYS A 544 -13.46 6.12 15.35
CA LYS A 544 -14.40 6.51 16.40
C LYS A 544 -15.73 6.98 15.80
N ASP A 545 -16.73 7.00 16.65
CA ASP A 545 -17.97 7.71 16.35
C ASP A 545 -17.91 9.12 16.96
N SER A 546 -18.45 10.10 16.25
CA SER A 546 -18.73 11.41 16.83
C SER A 546 -19.86 11.31 17.87
N PRO A 547 -20.00 12.33 18.74
CA PRO A 547 -21.27 12.54 19.44
C PRO A 547 -22.41 12.78 18.45
N TYR A 548 -23.64 12.70 18.94
CA TYR A 548 -24.81 13.18 18.22
C TYR A 548 -24.82 14.71 18.25
N PHE A 549 -24.86 15.34 17.08
CA PHE A 549 -25.02 16.78 16.93
C PHE A 549 -26.49 17.08 16.66
N GLY A 550 -27.12 17.94 17.47
CA GLY A 550 -28.53 18.29 17.33
C GLY A 550 -29.48 17.47 18.23
N PHE A 551 -30.69 17.21 17.74
CA PHE A 551 -31.83 16.75 18.53
C PHE A 551 -32.30 15.36 18.12
N GLY A 552 -32.26 14.43 19.08
CA GLY A 552 -32.62 13.02 18.90
C GLY A 552 -31.40 12.10 18.75
N THR A 553 -31.63 10.79 18.79
CA THR A 553 -30.57 9.76 18.73
C THR A 553 -30.89 8.61 17.78
N LEU A 554 -32.09 8.58 17.21
CA LEU A 554 -32.53 7.55 16.27
C LEU A 554 -32.44 8.09 14.84
N PRO A 555 -31.54 7.54 13.99
CA PRO A 555 -31.38 8.03 12.63
C PRO A 555 -32.56 7.62 11.73
N SER A 556 -33.07 8.57 10.96
CA SER A 556 -34.04 8.33 9.89
C SER A 556 -33.40 7.95 8.55
N PHE A 557 -32.12 8.31 8.37
CA PHE A 557 -31.34 7.95 7.19
C PHE A 557 -29.87 7.71 7.53
N VAL A 558 -29.20 6.95 6.66
CA VAL A 558 -27.75 6.71 6.74
C VAL A 558 -27.14 6.91 5.36
N LEU A 559 -26.19 7.83 5.26
CA LEU A 559 -25.35 8.05 4.10
C LEU A 559 -24.11 7.16 4.24
N HIS A 560 -24.10 6.04 3.52
CA HIS A 560 -23.03 5.06 3.57
C HIS A 560 -22.90 4.32 2.23
N LYS A 561 -21.69 3.85 1.95
CA LYS A 561 -21.45 2.87 0.90
C LYS A 561 -20.34 1.90 1.31
N ASP A 562 -20.63 0.60 1.21
CA ASP A 562 -19.68 -0.44 1.59
C ASP A 562 -18.32 -0.25 0.94
N ASN A 563 -17.26 -0.35 1.74
CA ASN A 563 -15.86 -0.18 1.31
C ASN A 563 -15.55 1.19 0.69
N HIS A 564 -16.23 2.26 1.10
CA HIS A 564 -15.92 3.62 0.69
C HIS A 564 -15.69 4.56 1.89
N GLN A 565 -14.96 5.63 1.64
CA GLN A 565 -14.78 6.78 2.51
C GLN A 565 -15.56 7.97 1.93
N ILE A 566 -16.05 8.86 2.80
CA ILE A 566 -16.68 10.12 2.40
C ILE A 566 -15.60 11.18 2.20
N VAL A 567 -15.65 11.84 1.05
CA VAL A 567 -14.64 12.79 0.57
C VAL A 567 -15.21 14.17 0.25
N GLY A 568 -16.50 14.38 0.42
CA GLY A 568 -17.16 15.66 0.14
C GLY A 568 -18.63 15.61 0.49
N PHE A 569 -19.25 16.78 0.59
CA PHE A 569 -20.66 16.92 0.94
C PHE A 569 -21.40 17.81 -0.08
N HIS A 570 -22.69 17.56 -0.20
CA HIS A 570 -23.63 18.36 -0.98
C HIS A 570 -25.00 18.34 -0.30
N GLY A 571 -25.91 19.23 -0.69
CA GLY A 571 -27.23 19.26 -0.06
C GLY A 571 -28.08 20.46 -0.45
N LYS A 572 -29.04 20.78 0.42
CA LYS A 572 -29.87 21.97 0.33
C LYS A 572 -29.96 22.65 1.69
N SER A 573 -29.85 23.97 1.69
CA SER A 573 -29.95 24.78 2.91
C SER A 573 -30.55 26.15 2.65
N SER A 574 -31.15 26.73 3.68
CA SER A 574 -31.57 28.14 3.70
C SER A 574 -31.27 28.74 5.07
N ASN A 575 -32.28 29.05 5.88
CA ASN A 575 -32.13 29.42 7.28
C ASN A 575 -31.77 28.23 8.19
N MET A 576 -31.83 27.01 7.65
CA MET A 576 -31.45 25.75 8.29
C MET A 576 -30.94 24.76 7.24
N LEU A 577 -30.40 23.62 7.67
CA LEU A 577 -30.03 22.52 6.80
C LEU A 577 -31.27 21.67 6.48
N HIS A 578 -31.68 21.63 5.21
CA HIS A 578 -32.84 20.84 4.77
C HIS A 578 -32.45 19.45 4.29
N GLN A 579 -31.30 19.34 3.60
CA GLN A 579 -30.88 18.12 2.94
C GLN A 579 -29.36 17.95 3.04
N LEU A 580 -28.89 16.70 3.21
CA LEU A 580 -27.47 16.35 3.19
C LEU A 580 -27.22 15.10 2.35
N GLY A 581 -26.20 15.15 1.53
CA GLY A 581 -25.66 14.06 0.72
C GLY A 581 -24.13 14.05 0.76
N VAL A 582 -23.53 12.98 0.25
CA VAL A 582 -22.09 12.75 0.30
C VAL A 582 -21.52 12.37 -1.06
N HIS A 583 -20.25 12.73 -1.25
CA HIS A 583 -19.37 12.17 -2.28
C HIS A 583 -18.51 11.07 -1.66
N VAL A 584 -18.40 9.92 -2.31
CA VAL A 584 -17.67 8.76 -1.79
C VAL A 584 -16.61 8.25 -2.75
N LEU A 585 -15.52 7.75 -2.17
CA LEU A 585 -14.44 7.05 -2.87
C LEU A 585 -14.19 5.68 -2.25
N PRO A 586 -13.81 4.65 -3.02
CA PRO A 586 -13.38 3.38 -2.45
C PRO A 586 -12.27 3.52 -1.41
N ASN A 587 -12.33 2.72 -0.34
CA ASN A 587 -11.28 2.61 0.67
C ASN A 587 -9.98 2.11 0.04
N GLY A 588 -8.83 2.57 0.56
CA GLY A 588 -7.51 2.23 0.01
C GLY A 588 -7.09 3.05 -1.22
N PHE A 589 -8.01 3.75 -1.87
CA PHE A 589 -7.70 4.75 -2.88
C PHE A 589 -7.54 6.13 -2.25
N LYS A 590 -6.54 6.85 -2.74
CA LYS A 590 -6.31 8.27 -2.46
C LYS A 590 -6.35 8.98 -3.81
N PHE A 591 -6.95 10.17 -3.87
CA PHE A 591 -7.00 10.94 -5.11
C PHE A 591 -5.60 11.17 -5.66
N VAL A 592 -5.35 10.58 -6.82
CA VAL A 592 -4.34 11.01 -7.79
C VAL A 592 -5.08 11.90 -8.77
N SER A 593 -5.01 13.22 -8.58
CA SER A 593 -5.48 14.19 -9.56
C SER A 593 -4.65 15.45 -9.49
#